data_AF-A0A4U8SDB5-F1
#
_entry.id   AF-A0A4U8SDB5-F1
#
_cell.length_a   1.000
_cell.length_b   1.000
_cell.length_c   1.000
_cell.angle_alpha   90.00
_cell.angle_beta   90.00
_cell.angle_gamma   90.00
#
_symmetry.space_group_name_H-M   'P 1'
#
loop_
_entity.id
_entity.type
_entity.pdbx_description
1 polymer ?
#
loop_
_entity_poly.entity_id
_entity_poly.type
_entity_poly.pdbx_seq_one_letter_code
_entity_poly.pdbx_strand_id
1 'polypeptide(L)' 'MSVILSPKISLDVALEQRYQTSSKFEGRKTSNSYSIPTFSLGATYSLNSNTALSVSGTAGGSSSAPDSVFTVSLWKKF' A
#
# COMPACT_ATOMS: atom_id res chain seq x y z
N MET A 1 -5.63 2.25 8.93
CA MET A 1 -5.63 2.69 10.33
C MET A 1 -4.25 3.21 10.67
N SER A 2 -4.15 4.35 11.36
CA SER A 2 -2.87 4.93 11.78
C SER A 2 -2.89 5.14 13.29
N VAL A 3 -1.82 4.75 13.97
CA VAL A 3 -1.61 4.96 15.39
C VAL A 3 -0.42 5.88 15.56
N ILE A 4 -0.65 7.04 16.18
CA ILE A 4 0.41 8.01 16.48
C ILE A 4 1.04 7.59 17.82
N LEU A 5 2.27 7.10 17.77
CA LEU A 5 3.01 6.67 18.96
C LEU A 5 3.69 7.85 19.66
N SER A 6 4.11 8.86 18.88
CA SER A 6 4.68 10.11 19.39
C SER A 6 4.53 11.21 18.34
N PRO A 7 4.77 12.50 18.67
CA PRO A 7 4.75 13.58 17.68
C PRO A 7 5.69 13.38 16.49
N LYS A 8 6.67 12.46 16.61
CA LYS A 8 7.61 12.13 15.54
C LYS A 8 7.39 10.76 14.91
N ILE A 9 6.56 9.87 15.46
CA ILE A 9 6.43 8.49 14.98
C ILE A 9 4.95 8.14 14.82
N SER A 10 4.56 7.70 13.63
CA SER A 10 3.30 7.01 13.37
C SER A 10 3.55 5.58 12.91
N LEU A 11 2.64 4.69 13.27
CA LEU A 11 2.55 3.33 12.77
C LEU A 11 1.25 3.19 11.98
N ASP A 12 1.35 2.66 10.77
CA ASP A 12 0.27 2.56 9.82
C ASP A 12 -0.01 1.09 9.50
N VAL A 13 -1.26 0.67 9.65
CA VAL A 13 -1.73 -0.68 9.32
C VAL A 13 -2.90 -0.53 8.35
N ALA A 14 -2.83 -1.20 7.21
CA ALA A 14 -3.93 -1.21 6.25
C ALA A 14 -4.22 -2.62 5.75
N LEU A 15 -5.52 -2.88 5.57
CA LEU A 15 -6.04 -4.01 4.85
C LEU A 15 -6.81 -3.43 3.67
N GLU A 16 -6.39 -3.78 2.46
CA GLU A 16 -7.01 -3.29 1.23
C GLU A 16 -7.52 -4.47 0.42
N GLN A 17 -8.73 -4.34 -0.12
CA GLN A 17 -9.36 -5.33 -0.96
C GLN A 17 -9.66 -4.69 -2.31
N ARG A 18 -8.92 -5.07 -3.34
CA ARG A 18 -9.13 -4.60 -4.71
C ARG A 18 -9.83 -5.66 -5.54
N TYR A 19 -10.86 -5.25 -6.27
CA TYR A 19 -11.53 -6.11 -7.25
C TYR A 19 -11.29 -5.55 -8.64
N GLN A 20 -10.77 -6.40 -9.53
CA GLN A 20 -10.62 -6.08 -10.94
C GLN A 20 -11.61 -6.91 -11.73
N THR A 21 -12.52 -6.24 -12.45
CA THR A 21 -13.46 -6.92 -13.35
C THR A 21 -12.75 -7.41 -14.61
N SER A 22 -13.26 -8.49 -15.21
CA SER A 22 -12.75 -9.02 -16.48
C SER A 22 -12.66 -7.94 -17.56
N SER A 23 -11.52 -7.89 -18.25
CA SER A 23 -11.32 -7.02 -19.41
C SER A 23 -11.78 -7.71 -20.70
N LYS A 24 -12.30 -6.91 -21.63
CA LYS A 24 -12.66 -7.33 -23.00
C LYS A 24 -11.95 -6.42 -24.01
N PHE A 25 -11.41 -7.02 -25.05
CA PHE A 25 -10.90 -6.32 -26.22
C PHE A 25 -11.69 -6.80 -27.44
N GLU A 26 -12.27 -5.86 -28.19
CA GLU A 26 -13.14 -6.17 -29.36
C GLU A 26 -14.26 -7.19 -29.06
N GLY A 27 -14.87 -7.09 -27.88
CA GLY A 27 -15.94 -7.99 -27.45
C GLY A 27 -15.48 -9.38 -26.98
N ARG A 28 -14.20 -9.73 -27.17
CA ARG A 28 -13.61 -10.98 -26.67
C ARG A 28 -12.97 -10.79 -25.31
N LYS A 29 -13.19 -11.74 -24.40
CA LYS A 29 -12.64 -11.71 -23.04
C LYS A 29 -11.12 -11.89 -23.10
N THR A 30 -10.37 -10.93 -22.58
CA THR A 30 -8.89 -10.94 -22.57
C THR A 30 -8.30 -11.17 -21.18
N SER A 31 -9.05 -10.89 -20.11
CA SER A 31 -8.57 -11.10 -18.74
C SER A 31 -9.68 -11.61 -17.85
N ASN A 32 -9.32 -12.43 -16.87
CA ASN A 32 -10.26 -12.87 -15.84
C ASN A 32 -10.55 -11.75 -14.83
N SER A 33 -11.57 -11.95 -14.01
CA SER A 33 -11.78 -11.11 -12.83
C SER A 33 -10.81 -11.55 -11.74
N TYR A 34 -10.27 -10.59 -11.01
CA TYR A 34 -9.29 -10.83 -9.95
C TYR A 34 -9.73 -10.18 -8.64
N SER A 35 -9.49 -10.89 -7.55
CA SER A 35 -9.61 -10.41 -6.18
C SER A 35 -8.20 -10.26 -5.64
N ILE A 36 -7.84 -9.04 -5.23
CA ILE A 36 -6.50 -8.63 -4.88
C ILE A 36 -6.53 -8.07 -3.45
N PRO A 37 -6.65 -8.92 -2.42
CA PRO A 37 -6.42 -8.54 -1.04
C PRO A 37 -4.93 -8.22 -0.83
N THR A 38 -4.64 -7.14 -0.12
CA THR A 38 -3.31 -6.79 0.35
C THR A 38 -3.36 -6.37 1.81
N PHE A 39 -2.31 -6.71 2.54
CA PHE A 39 -2.10 -6.27 3.92
C PHE A 39 -0.81 -5.49 3.99
N SER A 40 -0.84 -4.29 4.56
CA SER A 40 0.32 -3.42 4.67
C SER A 40 0.58 -2.98 6.10
N LEU A 41 1.86 -2.95 6.46
CA LEU A 41 2.39 -2.38 7.68
C LEU A 41 3.44 -1.33 7.33
N GLY A 42 3.37 -0.18 7.96
CA GLY A 42 4.32 0.91 7.74
C GLY A 42 4.59 1.70 9.00
N ALA A 43 5.72 2.39 9.00
CA ALA A 43 6.09 3.35 10.02
C ALA A 43 6.60 4.63 9.37
N THR A 44 6.18 5.76 9.90
CA THR A 44 6.64 7.08 9.46
C THR A 44 7.34 7.79 10.60
N TYR A 45 8.55 8.29 10.32
CA TYR A 45 9.34 9.11 11.22
C TYR A 45 9.44 10.54 10.70
N SER A 46 8.99 11.50 11.51
CA SER A 46 9.13 12.93 11.25
C SER A 46 10.50 13.41 11.70
N LEU A 47 11.35 13.76 10.73
CA LEU A 47 12.67 14.34 10.96
C LEU A 47 12.54 15.77 11.52
N ASN A 48 11.59 16.53 10.98
CA ASN A 48 11.23 17.89 11.40
C ASN A 48 9.81 18.22 10.91
N SER A 49 9.30 19.43 11.16
CA SER A 49 7.95 19.86 10.77
C SER A 49 7.63 19.74 9.28
N ASN A 50 8.66 19.67 8.43
CA ASN A 50 8.56 19.71 6.98
C ASN A 50 9.16 18.48 6.32
N THR A 51 9.73 17.51 7.04
CA THR A 51 10.42 16.37 6.43
C THR A 51 10.10 15.11 7.20
N ALA A 52 9.69 14.07 6.48
CA ALA A 52 9.37 12.76 7.05
C ALA A 52 9.94 11.65 6.19
N LEU A 53 10.39 10.58 6.85
CA LEU A 53 10.82 9.34 6.23
C LEU A 53 9.78 8.26 6.56
N SER A 54 9.27 7.57 5.57
CA SER A 54 8.34 6.45 5.75
C SER A 54 8.90 5.17 5.18
N VAL A 55 8.73 4.07 5.90
CA VAL A 55 9.04 2.71 5.45
C VAL A 55 7.77 1.87 5.56
N SER A 56 7.49 1.05 4.56
CA SER A 56 6.34 0.14 4.60
C SER A 56 6.61 -1.16 3.86
N GLY A 57 5.96 -2.21 4.32
CA GLY A 57 5.90 -3.52 3.68
C GLY A 57 4.44 -3.88 3.41
N THR A 58 4.17 -4.38 2.21
CA THR A 58 2.86 -4.90 1.81
C THR A 58 3.00 -6.36 1.43
N ALA A 59 2.11 -7.22 1.89
CA ALA A 59 2.01 -8.62 1.51
C ALA A 59 0.75 -8.85 0.67
N GLY A 60 0.89 -9.63 -0.40
CA GLY A 60 -0.22 -10.04 -1.25
C GLY A 60 -0.99 -11.22 -0.64
N GLY A 61 -2.32 -11.12 -0.58
CA GLY A 61 -3.19 -12.20 -0.12
C GLY A 61 -3.77 -13.06 -1.26
N SER A 62 -3.34 -12.85 -2.50
CA SER A 62 -3.81 -13.59 -3.68
C SER A 62 -2.70 -13.74 -4.70
N SER A 63 -2.84 -14.71 -5.61
CA SER A 63 -1.96 -14.89 -6.76
C SER A 63 -2.01 -13.75 -7.79
N SER A 64 -2.91 -12.78 -7.60
CA SER A 64 -3.08 -11.61 -8.46
C SER A 64 -2.48 -10.34 -7.85
N ALA A 65 -1.96 -10.42 -6.63
CA ALA A 65 -1.14 -9.40 -5.99
C ALA A 65 0.35 -9.81 -6.10
N PRO A 66 1.30 -8.86 -6.07
CA PRO A 66 2.70 -9.18 -5.80
C PRO A 66 2.83 -9.88 -4.44
N ASP A 67 3.73 -10.86 -4.32
CA ASP A 67 3.95 -11.58 -3.06
C ASP A 67 4.29 -10.63 -1.91
N SER A 68 5.21 -9.70 -2.16
CA SER A 68 5.52 -8.61 -1.24
C SER A 68 6.06 -7.38 -1.95
N VAL A 69 5.81 -6.20 -1.37
CA VAL A 69 6.32 -4.90 -1.84
C VAL A 69 6.89 -4.14 -0.65
N PHE A 70 8.15 -3.72 -0.75
CA PHE A 70 8.81 -2.86 0.24
C PHE A 70 8.96 -1.45 -0.33
N THR A 71 8.52 -0.45 0.43
CA THR A 71 8.53 0.95 0.02
C THR A 71 9.28 1.80 1.03
N VAL A 72 10.18 2.64 0.54
CA VAL A 72 10.84 3.70 1.31
C VAL A 72 10.49 5.02 0.65
N SER A 73 10.05 6.01 1.42
CA SER A 73 9.70 7.33 0.89
C SER A 73 10.23 8.45 1.77
N LEU A 74 10.79 9.47 1.15
CA LEU A 74 11.21 10.71 1.80
C LEU A 74 10.29 11.83 1.34
N TRP A 75 9.54 12.41 2.27
CA TRP A 75 8.60 13.49 2.02
C TRP A 75 9.16 14.81 2.52
N LYS A 76 9.02 15.87 1.73
CA LYS A 76 9.32 17.24 2.13
C LYS A 76 8.15 18.17 1.81
N LYS A 77 7.63 18.86 2.82
CA LYS A 77 6.61 19.90 2.68
C LYS A 77 7.27 21.24 2.34
N PHE A 78 6.74 21.92 1.32
CA PHE A 78 7.16 23.26 0.88
C PHE A 78 6.53 24.36 1.74
#